data_AF-Q9TU37-F1
#
_entry.id   AF-Q9TU37-F1
#
_cell.length_a   1.000
_cell.length_b   1.000
_cell.length_c   1.000
_cell.angle_alpha   90.00
_cell.angle_beta   90.00
_cell.angle_gamma   90.00
#
_symmetry.space_group_name_H-M   'P 1'
#
loop_
_entity.id
_entity.type
_entity.pdbx_description
1 polymer ?
#
loop_
_entity_poly.entity_id
_entity_poly.type
_entity_poly.pdbx_seq_one_letter_code
_entity_poly.pdbx_strand_id
1 'polypeptide(L)'
;WDFTMLLFMVGNLIIIPVGITFFKDETTAPWIVFNVVSDTFFLLDLALNFRTGIVVEDNTEIILDPEKIKRRYLRTWFVVDFVSSIPVDYIFLIVEKGI
;
A
#
# COMPACT_ATOMS: atom_id res chain seq x y z
N TRP A 1 11.16 6.82 7.59
CA TRP A 1 10.32 5.93 6.77
C TRP A 1 8.86 6.13 7.16
N ASP A 2 8.46 5.76 8.37
CA ASP A 2 7.07 5.85 8.86
C ASP A 2 6.45 7.24 8.76
N PHE A 3 7.20 8.30 9.09
CA PHE A 3 6.70 9.68 8.94
C PHE A 3 6.39 10.04 7.48
N THR A 4 7.22 9.59 6.54
CA THR A 4 7.00 9.79 5.11
C THR A 4 5.79 8.98 4.64
N MET A 5 5.68 7.72 5.08
CA MET A 5 4.51 6.88 4.81
C MET A 5 3.22 7.53 5.29
N LEU A 6 3.22 8.05 6.51
CA LEU A 6 2.06 8.72 7.10
C LEU A 6 1.63 9.93 6.27
N LEU A 7 2.58 10.74 5.78
CA LEU A 7 2.28 11.87 4.91
C LEU A 7 1.62 11.41 3.59
N PHE A 8 2.16 10.35 2.96
CA PHE A 8 1.58 9.77 1.75
C PHE A 8 0.19 9.17 1.99
N MET A 9 -0.04 8.49 3.12
CA MET A 9 -1.35 7.94 3.47
C MET A 9 -2.38 9.04 3.66
N VAL A 10 -2.06 10.08 4.44
CA VAL A 10 -2.99 11.21 4.66
C VAL A 10 -3.29 11.92 3.34
N GLY A 11 -2.28 12.13 2.50
CA GLY A 11 -2.47 12.72 1.17
C GLY A 11 -3.41 11.90 0.30
N ASN A 12 -3.17 10.59 0.17
CA ASN A 12 -4.01 9.69 -0.61
C ASN A 12 -5.44 9.60 -0.07
N LEU A 13 -5.61 9.55 1.26
CA LEU A 13 -6.93 9.46 1.91
C LEU A 13 -7.79 10.71 1.68
N ILE A 14 -7.18 11.86 1.38
CA ILE A 14 -7.89 13.10 1.01
C ILE A 14 -8.07 13.20 -0.51
N ILE A 15 -7.00 12.95 -1.27
CA ILE A 15 -6.97 13.15 -2.73
C ILE A 15 -7.86 12.14 -3.45
N ILE A 16 -7.85 10.86 -3.05
CA ILE A 16 -8.60 9.80 -3.75
C ILE A 16 -10.12 10.06 -3.70
N PRO A 17 -10.77 10.28 -2.53
CA PRO A 17 -12.21 10.56 -2.50
C PRO A 17 -12.60 11.83 -3.25
N VAL A 18 -11.79 12.89 -3.12
CA VAL A 18 -12.02 14.17 -3.83
C VAL A 18 -11.89 13.97 -5.35
N GLY A 19 -10.89 13.19 -5.76
CA GLY A 19 -10.68 12.72 -7.13
C GLY A 19 -11.93 12.10 -7.74
N ILE A 20 -12.34 10.98 -7.16
CA ILE A 20 -13.45 10.14 -7.66
C ILE A 20 -14.78 10.91 -7.67
N THR A 21 -15.01 11.78 -6.68
CA THR A 21 -16.31 12.47 -6.55
C THR A 21 -16.43 13.76 -7.36
N PHE A 22 -15.35 14.53 -7.50
CA PHE A 22 -15.39 15.86 -8.12
C PHE A 22 -14.76 15.93 -9.51
N PHE A 23 -13.83 15.03 -9.85
CA PHE A 23 -13.16 15.02 -11.15
C PHE A 23 -13.77 13.96 -12.07
N LYS A 24 -14.32 14.38 -13.21
CA LYS A 24 -14.90 13.47 -14.20
C LYS A 24 -13.86 12.77 -15.08
N ASP A 25 -12.66 13.34 -15.20
CA ASP A 25 -11.58 12.85 -16.06
C ASP A 25 -10.43 12.27 -15.22
N GLU A 26 -10.66 11.09 -14.65
CA GLU A 26 -9.67 10.32 -13.90
C GLU A 26 -8.54 9.77 -14.80
N THR A 27 -8.66 9.88 -16.13
CA THR A 27 -7.63 9.40 -17.06
C THR A 27 -6.56 10.44 -17.40
N THR A 28 -6.51 11.55 -16.67
CA THR A 28 -5.52 12.61 -16.93
C THR A 28 -4.12 12.15 -16.52
N ALA A 29 -3.08 12.49 -17.30
CA ALA A 29 -1.71 12.04 -17.04
C ALA A 29 -1.20 12.31 -15.60
N PRO A 30 -1.44 13.48 -14.96
CA PRO A 30 -1.01 13.73 -13.58
C PRO A 30 -1.71 12.84 -12.56
N TRP A 31 -2.99 12.50 -12.77
CA TRP A 31 -3.74 11.59 -11.90
C TRP A 31 -3.17 10.19 -11.98
N ILE A 32 -2.87 9.73 -13.19
CA ILE A 32 -2.27 8.42 -13.41
C ILE A 32 -0.89 8.33 -12.75
N VAL A 33 -0.04 9.32 -12.99
CA VAL A 33 1.29 9.36 -12.39
C VAL A 33 1.20 9.40 -10.86
N PHE A 34 0.29 10.18 -10.28
CA PHE A 34 0.12 10.26 -8.83
C PHE A 34 -0.27 8.91 -8.20
N ASN A 35 -1.24 8.22 -8.77
CA ASN A 35 -1.66 6.90 -8.27
C ASN A 35 -0.54 5.87 -8.43
N VAL A 36 0.04 5.74 -9.63
CA VAL A 36 1.11 4.75 -9.87
C VAL A 36 2.32 4.97 -8.96
N VAL A 37 2.72 6.23 -8.73
CA VAL A 37 3.81 6.55 -7.80
C VAL A 37 3.43 6.21 -6.36
N SER A 38 2.21 6.54 -5.93
CA SER A 38 1.72 6.22 -4.58
C SER A 38 1.66 4.71 -4.35
N ASP A 39 1.08 3.97 -5.30
CA ASP A 39 0.97 2.50 -5.24
C ASP A 39 2.33 1.83 -5.24
N THR A 40 3.28 2.33 -6.05
CA THR A 40 4.67 1.85 -6.01
C THR A 40 5.30 2.08 -4.64
N PHE A 41 5.03 3.23 -4.01
CA PHE A 41 5.55 3.54 -2.68
C PHE A 41 4.96 2.61 -1.60
N PHE A 42 3.65 2.33 -1.66
CA PHE A 42 2.99 1.37 -0.77
C PHE A 42 3.45 -0.07 -0.99
N LEU A 43 3.71 -0.48 -2.24
CA LEU A 43 4.31 -1.79 -2.52
C LEU A 43 5.74 -1.92 -1.97
N LEU A 44 6.53 -0.85 -2.02
CA LEU A 44 7.85 -0.82 -1.39
C LEU A 44 7.74 -0.92 0.13
N ASP A 45 6.77 -0.25 0.75
CA ASP A 45 6.48 -0.40 2.19
C ASP A 45 6.14 -1.82 2.56
N LEU A 46 5.21 -2.44 1.83
CA LEU A 46 4.85 -3.84 1.97
C LEU A 46 6.08 -4.75 1.91
N ALA A 47 6.97 -4.54 0.94
CA ALA A 47 8.22 -5.29 0.81
C ALA A 47 9.18 -5.07 1.99
N LEU A 48 9.24 -3.85 2.54
CA LEU A 48 10.04 -3.52 3.71
C LEU A 48 9.45 -4.10 5.00
N ASN A 49 8.12 -4.18 5.13
CA ASN A 49 7.43 -4.78 6.28
C ASN A 49 7.77 -6.26 6.46
N PHE A 50 8.16 -6.98 5.39
CA PHE A 50 8.70 -8.34 5.50
C PHE A 50 10.10 -8.43 6.15
N ARG A 51 10.84 -7.31 6.19
CA ARG A 51 12.19 -7.22 6.77
C ARG A 51 12.19 -6.52 8.14
N THR A 52 11.16 -5.75 8.45
CA THR A 52 11.01 -5.08 9.74
C THR A 52 10.59 -6.09 10.82
N GLY A 53 11.34 -6.14 11.92
CA GLY A 53 11.07 -7.06 13.03
C GLY A 53 9.79 -6.70 13.78
N ILE A 54 9.01 -7.73 14.15
CA ILE A 54 7.77 -7.57 14.91
C ILE A 54 8.09 -7.63 16.41
N VAL A 55 7.71 -6.60 17.16
CA VAL A 55 7.77 -6.60 18.63
C VAL A 55 6.57 -7.40 19.14
N VAL A 56 6.82 -8.47 19.91
CA VAL A 56 5.76 -9.27 20.54
C VAL A 56 5.33 -8.59 21.84
N GLU A 57 4.03 -8.56 22.12
CA GLU A 57 3.35 -7.80 23.18
C GLU A 57 3.90 -7.98 24.62
N ASP A 58 4.76 -8.97 24.87
CA ASP A 58 5.39 -9.18 26.18
C ASP A 58 6.78 -8.54 26.35
N ASN A 59 7.21 -7.69 25.40
CA ASN A 59 8.34 -6.74 25.52
C ASN A 59 9.70 -7.32 25.96
N THR A 60 9.85 -8.64 25.96
CA THR A 60 11.04 -9.36 26.45
C THR A 60 11.80 -10.05 25.33
N GLU A 61 11.17 -10.29 24.17
CA GLU A 61 11.81 -10.93 23.03
C GLU A 61 11.53 -10.18 21.73
N ILE A 62 12.60 -9.70 21.08
CA ILE A 62 12.55 -9.21 19.70
C ILE A 62 12.81 -10.42 18.81
N ILE A 63 11.79 -10.87 18.09
CA ILE A 63 11.95 -11.93 17.10
C ILE A 63 12.68 -11.34 15.89
N LEU A 64 13.98 -11.58 15.82
CA LEU A 64 14.86 -11.20 14.70
C LEU A 64 14.93 -12.28 13.61
N ASP A 65 14.28 -13.43 13.84
CA ASP A 65 14.23 -14.53 12.88
C ASP A 65 13.35 -14.14 11.67
N PRO A 66 13.94 -13.98 10.46
CA PRO A 66 13.21 -13.53 9.28
C PRO A 66 12.12 -14.51 8.84
N GLU A 67 12.24 -15.81 9.14
CA GLU A 67 11.21 -16.78 8.77
C GLU A 67 9.97 -16.65 9.67
N LYS A 68 10.17 -16.42 10.97
CA LYS A 68 9.09 -16.16 11.92
C LYS A 68 8.40 -14.82 11.66
N ILE A 69 9.15 -13.78 11.34
CA ILE A 69 8.62 -12.45 10.96
C ILE A 69 7.70 -12.60 9.75
N LYS A 70 8.20 -13.23 8.67
CA LYS A 70 7.41 -13.46 7.44
C LYS A 70 6.12 -14.24 7.72
N ARG A 71 6.20 -15.36 8.43
CA ARG A 71 5.01 -16.19 8.71
C ARG A 71 3.96 -15.46 9.54
N ARG A 72 4.38 -14.64 10.51
CA ARG A 72 3.44 -13.87 11.33
C ARG A 72 2.83 -12.72 10.53
N TYR A 73 3.63 -11.96 9.78
CA TYR A 73 3.15 -10.88 8.93
C TYR A 73 2.16 -11.38 7.85
N LEU A 74 2.48 -12.50 7.18
CA LEU A 74 1.60 -13.15 6.19
C LEU A 74 0.24 -13.55 6.76
N ARG A 75 0.15 -13.87 8.05
CA ARG A 75 -1.08 -14.32 8.70
C ARG A 75 -1.94 -13.18 9.22
N THR A 76 -1.37 -12.01 9.50
CA THR A 76 -2.09 -10.90 10.13
C THR A 76 -2.40 -9.77 9.16
N TRP A 77 -1.39 -9.01 8.75
CA TRP A 77 -1.57 -7.71 8.08
C TRP A 77 -1.32 -7.77 6.58
N PHE A 78 -0.56 -8.77 6.10
CA PHE A 78 -0.19 -8.87 4.69
C PHE A 78 -1.36 -8.77 3.73
N VAL A 79 -2.49 -9.44 4.00
CA VAL A 79 -3.62 -9.45 3.06
C VAL A 79 -4.23 -8.05 2.91
N VAL A 80 -4.37 -7.31 4.02
CA VAL A 80 -4.91 -5.95 4.00
C VAL A 80 -3.93 -5.01 3.27
N ASP A 81 -2.65 -5.05 3.64
CA ASP A 81 -1.60 -4.20 3.05
C ASP A 81 -1.40 -4.51 1.56
N PHE A 82 -1.51 -5.77 1.15
CA PHE A 82 -1.41 -6.19 -0.25
C PHE A 82 -2.58 -5.69 -1.07
N VAL A 83 -3.82 -5.88 -0.59
CA VAL A 83 -5.02 -5.41 -1.30
C VAL A 83 -5.03 -3.88 -1.40
N SER A 84 -4.58 -3.17 -0.36
CA SER A 84 -4.51 -1.70 -0.38
C SER A 84 -3.40 -1.14 -1.26
N SER A 85 -2.37 -1.93 -1.56
CA SER A 85 -1.23 -1.50 -2.39
C SER A 85 -1.41 -1.86 -3.88
N ILE A 86 -2.47 -2.60 -4.23
CA ILE A 86 -2.75 -2.98 -5.61
C ILE A 86 -3.54 -1.86 -6.30
N PRO A 87 -3.12 -1.42 -7.51
CA PRO A 87 -3.86 -0.49 -8.36
C PRO A 87 -5.10 -1.15 -8.97
N VAL A 88 -6.10 -1.48 -8.15
CA VAL A 88 -7.29 -2.23 -8.55
C VAL A 88 -8.02 -1.54 -9.71
N ASP A 89 -8.15 -0.21 -9.66
CA ASP A 89 -8.84 0.58 -10.69
C ASP A 89 -8.17 0.45 -12.07
N TYR A 90 -6.83 0.37 -12.12
CA TYR A 90 -6.10 0.16 -13.39
C TYR A 90 -6.26 -1.25 -13.91
N ILE A 91 -6.26 -2.24 -13.02
CA ILE A 91 -6.51 -3.64 -13.41
C ILE A 91 -7.91 -3.74 -14.01
N PHE A 92 -8.92 -3.15 -13.37
CA PHE A 92 -10.28 -3.11 -13.91
C PHE A 92 -10.34 -2.40 -15.26
N LEU A 93 -9.67 -1.25 -15.42
CA LEU A 93 -9.63 -0.51 -16.68
C LEU A 93 -9.00 -1.32 -17.82
N ILE A 94 -7.91 -2.06 -17.55
CA ILE A 94 -7.26 -2.93 -18.54
C ILE A 94 -8.20 -4.08 -18.93
N VAL A 95 -8.81 -4.75 -17.93
CA VAL A 95 -9.74 -5.87 -18.13
C VAL A 95 -10.97 -5.43 -18.93
N GLU A 96 -11.55 -4.28 -18.59
CA GLU A 96 -12.73 -3.74 -19.29
C GLU A 96 -12.41 -3.30 -20.72
N LYS A 97 -11.20 -2.74 -20.96
CA LYS A 97 -10.73 -2.41 -22.31
C LYS A 97 -10.31 -3.62 -23.14
N GLY A 98 -10.32 -4.82 -22.58
CA GLY A 98 -10.09 -6.07 -23.30
C GLY A 98 -8.68 -6.20 -23.91
N ILE A 99 -7.67 -5.60 -23.27
CA ILE A 99 -6.25 -5.83 -23.60
C ILE A 99 -5.74 -7.05 -22.82
#